data_AF-B8C3L9-F1
#
_entry.id   AF-B8C3L9-F1
#
_cell.length_a   1.000
_cell.length_b   1.000
_cell.length_c   1.000
_cell.angle_alpha   90.00
_cell.angle_beta   90.00
_cell.angle_gamma   90.00
#
_symmetry.space_group_name_H-M   'P 1'
#
loop_
_entity.id
_entity.type
_entity.pdbx_description
1 polymer ?
#
loop_
_entity_poly.entity_id
_entity_poly.type
_entity_poly.pdbx_seq_one_letter_code
_entity_poly.pdbx_strand_id
1 'polypeptide(L)'
;MAHPPAAVVGVANSIVRACSHTRTTCTYYVIAPSSATYRDFSAQPKHKDTKSASTRPWWSLSSLHKRVATVLATSLPDSFRSDLHHHLTQSLSEKDSHKSHSINEAIVSARAREASTQYDRSGNKSNNMQAEWLAKQKQLEAEIEERALEKAKERMQLELLAMQEQFKRKEEEQQKNMEIERQRKVAFEQWQNTVAKEREQEEHKSELEITSNQDALDEASVDATTLKQPHHPILGPQLAHLSYKRIHLTPAATLASLPVYEKQRSYRHDRAQVMAKDKKKTLWMGVPGIISLMEDEDGRLSILDGQHRVGMLSLLLEDQRNMSTTAQNGDNNEGELANLDLNNILVEVFPQRPKDESVLANQKQMELDDRAAIFTEINKAEPIKLLDLPGIANKRTRDIIDHAASHFYDAFPAMFSASQKCRSPHLNLDNLRDALFASEVLQREKIGSGGELVKWITKKNMELKERYADIESKGSRENEVKVSETALNKAKKHDFYLGLESTWLYK
;
A
#
# COMPACT_ATOMS: atom_id res chain seq x y z
N MET A 1 33.98 71.22 -0.88
CA MET A 1 35.40 70.93 -1.15
C MET A 1 35.70 69.58 -0.50
N ALA A 2 35.53 68.47 -1.20
CA ALA A 2 36.42 67.88 -2.20
C ALA A 2 37.39 66.85 -1.57
N HIS A 3 37.06 65.60 -1.87
CA HIS A 3 37.82 64.34 -1.87
C HIS A 3 37.91 63.42 -0.63
N PRO A 4 37.80 62.08 -0.86
CA PRO A 4 37.57 61.04 0.15
C PRO A 4 38.82 60.20 0.43
N PRO A 5 38.82 59.30 1.45
CA PRO A 5 39.85 58.27 1.55
C PRO A 5 39.37 56.89 1.08
N ALA A 6 40.11 56.39 0.09
CA ALA A 6 40.73 55.07 -0.01
C ALA A 6 39.89 53.81 0.27
N ALA A 7 39.63 53.08 -0.83
CA ALA A 7 39.35 51.66 -0.85
C ALA A 7 40.57 50.85 -0.36
N VAL A 8 40.34 49.89 0.53
CA VAL A 8 41.31 48.85 0.89
C VAL A 8 40.87 47.54 0.26
N VAL A 9 41.67 47.10 -0.71
CA VAL A 9 41.66 45.76 -1.30
C VAL A 9 42.39 44.84 -0.33
N GLY A 10 41.68 43.87 0.24
CA GLY A 10 42.23 42.82 1.11
C GLY A 10 42.07 41.45 0.46
N VAL A 11 43.21 40.92 0.01
CA VAL A 11 43.38 39.65 -0.72
C VAL A 11 43.04 38.44 0.15
N ALA A 12 42.46 37.44 -0.53
CA ALA A 12 42.15 36.11 -0.05
C ALA A 12 43.36 35.39 0.58
N ASN A 13 43.13 34.68 1.69
CA ASN A 13 44.01 33.59 2.10
C ASN A 13 43.20 32.34 2.43
N SER A 14 43.47 31.32 1.61
CA SER A 14 42.98 29.95 1.68
C SER A 14 43.30 29.29 3.02
N ILE A 15 42.28 28.73 3.67
CA ILE A 15 42.47 27.68 4.68
C ILE A 15 42.06 26.36 4.05
N VAL A 16 43.07 25.63 3.59
CA VAL A 16 42.99 24.22 3.19
C VAL A 16 42.83 23.41 4.48
N ARG A 17 41.62 22.89 4.75
CA ARG A 17 41.41 21.84 5.74
C ARG A 17 41.74 20.49 5.11
N ALA A 18 42.78 19.85 5.64
CA ALA A 18 43.21 18.52 5.30
C ALA A 18 42.13 17.48 5.65
N CYS A 19 41.59 16.79 4.64
CA CYS A 19 40.89 15.53 4.79
C CYS A 19 41.92 14.38 4.75
N SER A 20 42.25 13.83 5.91
CA SER A 20 43.02 12.60 6.04
C SER A 20 42.20 11.41 5.49
N HIS A 21 42.58 10.96 4.29
CA HIS A 21 42.13 9.71 3.69
C HIS A 21 42.88 8.53 4.35
N THR A 22 42.16 7.69 5.10
CA THR A 22 42.59 6.34 5.41
C THR A 22 42.35 5.45 4.19
N ARG A 23 43.43 5.04 3.52
CA ARG A 23 43.43 4.08 2.43
C ARG A 23 43.15 2.68 2.99
N THR A 24 41.97 2.15 2.71
CA THR A 24 41.70 0.71 2.82
C THR A 24 42.04 0.09 1.46
N THR A 25 43.13 -0.69 1.42
CA THR A 25 43.57 -1.47 0.27
C THR A 25 42.56 -2.59 -0.01
N CYS A 26 41.79 -2.45 -1.09
CA CYS A 26 40.96 -3.52 -1.62
C CYS A 26 41.77 -4.29 -2.68
N THR A 27 42.32 -5.43 -2.28
CA THR A 27 42.95 -6.41 -3.18
C THR A 27 41.88 -7.07 -4.05
N TYR A 28 41.87 -6.74 -5.34
CA TYR A 28 41.13 -7.49 -6.36
C TYR A 28 41.85 -8.81 -6.63
N TYR A 29 41.22 -9.93 -6.25
CA TYR A 29 41.59 -11.24 -6.77
C TYR A 29 41.02 -11.39 -8.19
N VAL A 30 41.91 -11.40 -9.18
CA VAL A 30 41.62 -11.83 -10.54
C VAL A 30 41.55 -13.36 -10.53
N ILE A 31 40.35 -13.90 -10.65
CA ILE A 31 40.13 -15.34 -10.85
C ILE A 31 40.35 -15.64 -12.33
N ALA A 32 41.40 -16.40 -12.63
CA ALA A 32 41.68 -16.93 -13.95
C ALA A 32 40.62 -17.97 -14.36
N PRO A 33 40.24 -18.07 -15.65
CA PRO A 33 39.30 -19.08 -16.11
C PRO A 33 39.98 -20.44 -16.17
N SER A 34 39.51 -21.38 -15.35
CA SER A 34 39.87 -22.79 -15.46
C SER A 34 39.25 -23.39 -16.71
N SER A 35 40.10 -23.88 -17.60
CA SER A 35 39.80 -24.70 -18.76
C SER A 35 39.13 -26.01 -18.32
N ALA A 36 37.81 -26.13 -18.53
CA ALA A 36 37.10 -27.39 -18.43
C ALA A 36 37.02 -28.04 -19.82
N THR A 37 37.79 -29.11 -20.00
CA THR A 37 37.73 -30.02 -21.14
C THR A 37 36.35 -30.67 -21.25
N TYR A 38 35.68 -30.47 -22.38
CA TYR A 38 34.47 -31.16 -22.78
C TYR A 38 34.80 -32.62 -23.09
N ARG A 39 34.30 -33.57 -22.29
CA ARG A 39 34.32 -35.00 -22.61
C ARG A 39 33.06 -35.36 -23.39
N ASP A 40 33.27 -35.87 -24.60
CA ASP A 40 32.27 -36.53 -25.43
C ASP A 40 31.56 -37.66 -24.68
N PHE A 41 30.23 -37.61 -24.62
CA PHE A 41 29.38 -38.77 -24.36
C PHE A 41 28.53 -39.04 -25.61
N SER A 42 29.13 -39.81 -26.52
CA SER A 42 28.45 -40.50 -27.61
C SER A 42 28.01 -41.88 -27.11
N ALA A 43 26.72 -42.04 -26.78
CA ALA A 43 26.03 -43.33 -26.75
C ALA A 43 24.51 -43.10 -26.75
N GLN A 44 23.87 -43.23 -27.92
CA GLN A 44 22.41 -43.30 -28.01
C GLN A 44 21.90 -44.73 -27.81
N PRO A 45 20.84 -44.96 -27.02
CA PRO A 45 20.17 -46.24 -26.97
C PRO A 45 19.20 -46.38 -28.16
N LYS A 46 19.38 -47.46 -28.94
CA LYS A 46 18.49 -47.86 -30.04
C LYS A 46 17.16 -48.36 -29.48
N HIS A 47 16.07 -47.62 -29.66
CA HIS A 47 14.72 -48.15 -29.49
C HIS A 47 14.16 -48.64 -30.83
N LYS A 48 13.65 -49.87 -30.84
CA LYS A 48 12.97 -50.51 -31.97
C LYS A 48 11.61 -49.86 -32.21
N ASP A 49 11.40 -49.39 -33.43
CA ASP A 49 10.13 -48.85 -33.91
C ASP A 49 9.07 -49.96 -34.10
N THR A 50 7.98 -49.90 -33.33
CA THR A 50 6.72 -50.56 -33.66
C THR A 50 5.80 -49.57 -34.37
N LYS A 51 5.53 -49.85 -35.64
CA LYS A 51 4.69 -49.07 -36.56
C LYS A 51 3.21 -49.16 -36.19
N SER A 52 2.64 -48.08 -35.67
CA SER A 52 1.35 -47.52 -36.10
C SER A 52 1.08 -46.21 -35.36
N ALA A 53 1.32 -45.08 -36.03
CA ALA A 53 0.98 -43.78 -35.47
C ALA A 53 0.36 -42.87 -36.53
N SER A 54 -0.93 -42.63 -36.31
CA SER A 54 -1.66 -41.41 -36.61
C SER A 54 -0.74 -40.19 -36.72
N THR A 55 -0.78 -39.56 -37.90
CA THR A 55 -0.12 -38.30 -38.25
C THR A 55 -0.72 -37.14 -37.46
N ARG A 56 -0.29 -36.96 -36.21
CA ARG A 56 -0.39 -35.66 -35.54
C ARG A 56 0.90 -34.88 -35.76
N PRO A 57 0.83 -33.58 -36.09
CA PRO A 57 2.03 -32.77 -36.30
C PRO A 57 2.89 -32.77 -35.03
N TRP A 58 4.17 -33.06 -35.22
CA TRP A 58 5.17 -33.21 -34.16
C TRP A 58 5.34 -31.96 -33.28
N TRP A 59 4.88 -30.81 -33.77
CA TRP A 59 4.87 -29.49 -33.12
C TRP A 59 3.56 -29.14 -32.39
N SER A 60 2.58 -30.05 -32.30
CA SER A 60 1.38 -29.78 -31.49
C SER A 60 1.73 -29.67 -30.00
N LEU A 61 1.11 -28.72 -29.30
CA LEU A 61 1.32 -28.49 -27.85
C LEU A 61 1.12 -29.78 -27.03
N SER A 62 0.15 -30.61 -27.42
CA SER A 62 -0.11 -31.91 -26.80
C SER A 62 1.03 -32.92 -27.01
N SER A 63 1.67 -32.92 -28.19
CA SER A 63 2.85 -33.74 -28.48
C SER A 63 4.06 -33.28 -27.67
N LEU A 64 4.24 -31.96 -27.53
CA LEU A 64 5.31 -31.36 -26.72
C LEU A 64 5.13 -31.71 -25.24
N HIS A 65 3.94 -31.51 -24.67
CA HIS A 65 3.64 -31.88 -23.29
C HIS A 65 3.84 -33.38 -23.03
N LYS A 66 3.43 -34.24 -23.96
CA LYS A 66 3.61 -35.69 -23.83
C LYS A 66 5.09 -36.08 -23.84
N ARG A 67 5.91 -35.43 -24.67
CA ARG A 67 7.37 -35.63 -24.71
C ARG A 67 8.07 -35.10 -23.46
N VAL A 68 7.73 -33.89 -23.02
CA VAL A 68 8.28 -33.31 -21.78
C VAL A 68 7.92 -34.16 -20.57
N ALA A 69 6.67 -34.62 -20.47
CA ALA A 69 6.24 -35.52 -19.41
C ALA A 69 6.96 -36.88 -19.48
N THR A 70 7.18 -37.43 -20.67
CA THR A 70 7.92 -38.69 -20.85
C THR A 70 9.38 -38.53 -20.45
N VAL A 71 10.05 -37.44 -20.86
CA VAL A 71 11.44 -37.14 -20.51
C VAL A 71 11.58 -36.92 -19.00
N LEU A 72 10.67 -36.18 -18.38
CA LEU A 72 10.67 -35.98 -16.92
C LEU A 72 10.42 -37.31 -16.18
N ALA A 73 9.49 -38.13 -16.67
CA ALA A 73 9.23 -39.43 -16.08
C ALA A 73 10.44 -40.37 -16.20
N THR A 74 11.13 -40.42 -17.34
CA THR A 74 12.24 -41.38 -17.57
C THR A 74 13.59 -40.90 -17.05
N SER A 75 13.79 -39.59 -16.87
CA SER A 75 15.06 -39.03 -16.35
C SER A 75 15.16 -38.97 -14.83
N LEU A 76 14.04 -39.14 -14.11
CA LEU A 76 14.05 -39.14 -12.65
C LEU A 76 14.45 -40.51 -12.08
N PRO A 77 15.23 -40.55 -10.98
CA PRO A 77 15.48 -41.79 -10.23
C PRO A 77 14.17 -42.42 -9.74
N ASP A 78 14.13 -43.75 -9.63
CA ASP A 78 12.88 -44.49 -9.35
C ASP A 78 12.19 -44.07 -8.03
N SER A 79 12.94 -43.62 -7.03
CA SER A 79 12.39 -43.07 -5.78
C SER A 79 11.54 -41.81 -6.03
N PHE A 80 12.06 -40.88 -6.83
CA PHE A 80 11.36 -39.64 -7.19
C PHE A 80 10.18 -39.89 -8.13
N ARG A 81 10.23 -40.96 -8.94
CA ARG A 81 9.12 -41.33 -9.82
C ARG A 81 7.91 -41.83 -9.03
N SER A 82 8.13 -42.64 -8.00
CA SER A 82 7.06 -43.07 -7.10
C SER A 82 6.46 -41.91 -6.31
N ASP A 83 7.29 -40.99 -5.81
CA ASP A 83 6.81 -39.80 -5.10
C ASP A 83 6.03 -38.85 -6.01
N LEU A 84 6.50 -38.63 -7.25
CA LEU A 84 5.78 -37.85 -8.25
C LEU A 84 4.42 -38.48 -8.60
N HIS A 85 4.38 -39.81 -8.76
CA HIS A 85 3.13 -40.52 -9.00
C HIS A 85 2.16 -40.39 -7.82
N HIS A 86 2.64 -40.58 -6.59
CA HIS A 86 1.81 -40.42 -5.40
C HIS A 86 1.26 -38.99 -5.27
N HIS A 87 2.10 -37.99 -5.55
CA HIS A 87 1.73 -36.57 -5.47
C HIS A 87 0.76 -36.15 -6.60
N LEU A 88 0.89 -36.71 -7.79
CA LEU A 88 -0.05 -36.49 -8.89
C LEU A 88 -1.39 -37.19 -8.63
N THR A 89 -1.38 -38.41 -8.11
CA THR A 89 -2.59 -39.14 -7.73
C THR A 89 -3.36 -38.42 -6.61
N GLN A 90 -2.65 -37.90 -5.60
CA GLN A 90 -3.24 -37.13 -4.50
C GLN A 90 -3.77 -35.77 -4.97
N SER A 91 -3.01 -35.06 -5.82
CA SER A 91 -3.46 -33.78 -6.39
C SER A 91 -4.68 -33.93 -7.31
N LEU A 92 -4.79 -35.06 -8.01
CA LEU A 92 -5.97 -35.38 -8.82
C LEU A 92 -7.18 -35.73 -7.94
N SER A 93 -7.00 -36.47 -6.83
CA SER A 93 -8.12 -36.78 -5.93
C SER A 93 -8.66 -35.56 -5.18
N GLU A 94 -7.79 -34.61 -4.84
CA GLU A 94 -8.17 -33.37 -4.15
C GLU A 94 -8.87 -32.36 -5.10
N LYS A 95 -8.49 -32.31 -6.38
CA LYS A 95 -9.16 -31.43 -7.35
C LYS A 95 -10.49 -31.98 -7.86
N ASP A 96 -10.73 -33.29 -7.74
CA ASP A 96 -12.04 -33.89 -8.05
C ASP A 96 -13.04 -33.78 -6.87
N SER A 97 -12.62 -33.41 -5.66
CA SER A 97 -13.53 -33.36 -4.49
C SER A 97 -14.51 -32.17 -4.49
N HIS A 98 -14.34 -31.20 -5.39
CA HIS A 98 -15.24 -30.05 -5.54
C HIS A 98 -16.11 -30.07 -6.80
N LYS A 99 -16.01 -31.12 -7.63
CA LYS A 99 -17.15 -31.45 -8.50
C LYS A 99 -18.16 -32.15 -7.61
N SER A 100 -19.20 -31.44 -7.22
CA SER A 100 -20.45 -32.07 -6.83
C SER A 100 -20.89 -32.92 -8.02
N HIS A 101 -20.43 -34.17 -8.03
CA HIS A 101 -21.12 -35.21 -8.74
C HIS A 101 -22.54 -35.14 -8.20
N SER A 102 -23.44 -34.59 -9.02
CA SER A 102 -24.87 -34.69 -8.81
C SER A 102 -25.13 -36.11 -8.32
N ILE A 103 -26.03 -36.31 -7.35
CA ILE A 103 -26.35 -37.64 -6.82
C ILE A 103 -26.53 -38.66 -7.98
N ASN A 104 -27.01 -38.21 -9.14
CA ASN A 104 -27.07 -38.98 -10.37
C ASN A 104 -25.72 -39.41 -10.97
N GLU A 105 -24.69 -38.56 -11.00
CA GLU A 105 -23.33 -38.92 -11.44
C GLU A 105 -22.65 -39.90 -10.47
N ALA A 106 -22.89 -39.75 -9.17
CA ALA A 106 -22.42 -40.69 -8.16
C ALA A 106 -23.13 -42.06 -8.33
N ILE A 107 -24.43 -42.07 -8.61
CA ILE A 107 -25.21 -43.29 -8.91
C ILE A 107 -24.74 -43.95 -10.21
N VAL A 108 -24.48 -43.18 -11.28
CA VAL A 108 -23.95 -43.72 -12.54
C VAL A 108 -22.56 -44.32 -12.34
N SER A 109 -21.70 -43.64 -11.59
CA SER A 109 -20.35 -44.14 -11.27
C SER A 109 -20.39 -45.39 -10.37
N ALA A 110 -21.32 -45.45 -9.42
CA ALA A 110 -21.54 -46.63 -8.58
C ALA A 110 -22.06 -47.82 -9.39
N ARG A 111 -23.06 -47.61 -10.26
CA ARG A 111 -23.60 -48.66 -11.15
C ARG A 111 -22.56 -49.18 -12.15
N ALA A 112 -21.69 -48.32 -12.67
CA ALA A 112 -20.58 -48.73 -13.53
C ALA A 112 -19.57 -49.64 -12.79
N ARG A 113 -19.27 -49.32 -11.52
CA ARG A 113 -18.41 -50.17 -10.66
C ARG A 113 -19.09 -51.49 -10.29
N GLU A 114 -20.39 -51.48 -9.99
CA GLU A 114 -21.17 -52.69 -9.71
C GLU A 114 -21.26 -53.62 -10.93
N ALA A 115 -21.45 -53.06 -12.13
CA ALA A 115 -21.47 -53.83 -13.37
C ALA A 115 -20.10 -54.49 -13.68
N SER A 116 -19.00 -53.79 -13.39
CA SER A 116 -17.64 -54.34 -13.55
C SER A 116 -17.36 -55.47 -12.56
N THR A 117 -17.78 -55.32 -11.30
CA THR A 117 -17.55 -56.32 -10.24
C THR A 117 -18.42 -57.57 -10.37
N GLN A 118 -19.63 -57.45 -10.94
CA GLN A 118 -20.45 -58.61 -11.29
C GLN A 118 -19.85 -59.43 -12.43
N TYR A 119 -19.09 -58.81 -13.35
CA TYR A 119 -18.44 -59.49 -14.47
C TYR A 119 -17.28 -60.37 -14.00
N ASP A 120 -16.43 -59.85 -13.10
CA ASP A 120 -15.25 -60.57 -12.57
C ASP A 120 -15.62 -61.84 -11.76
N ARG A 121 -16.83 -61.91 -11.21
CA ARG A 121 -17.29 -63.07 -10.43
C ARG A 121 -17.87 -64.22 -11.26
N SER A 122 -18.14 -64.02 -12.56
CA SER A 122 -18.80 -65.01 -13.42
C SER A 122 -17.82 -65.67 -14.40
N GLY A 123 -16.74 -66.26 -13.89
CA GLY A 123 -15.61 -66.80 -14.67
C GLY A 123 -15.84 -68.01 -15.57
N ASN A 124 -17.06 -68.30 -16.04
CA ASN A 124 -17.28 -69.36 -17.04
C ASN A 124 -18.63 -69.26 -17.76
N LYS A 125 -18.88 -68.21 -18.55
CA LYS A 125 -20.11 -68.07 -19.36
C LYS A 125 -19.84 -67.88 -20.84
N SER A 126 -20.71 -68.51 -21.63
CA SER A 126 -20.79 -68.57 -23.09
C SER A 126 -20.49 -67.24 -23.81
N ASN A 127 -19.70 -67.32 -24.89
CA ASN A 127 -19.33 -66.20 -25.78
C ASN A 127 -20.50 -65.32 -26.23
N ASN A 128 -21.73 -65.86 -26.26
CA ASN A 128 -22.92 -65.10 -26.68
C ASN A 128 -23.33 -64.01 -25.66
N MET A 129 -23.08 -64.24 -24.36
CA MET A 129 -23.43 -63.29 -23.30
C MET A 129 -22.47 -62.09 -23.23
N GLN A 130 -21.23 -62.28 -23.72
CA GLN A 130 -20.21 -61.23 -23.79
C GLN A 130 -20.53 -60.18 -24.87
N ALA A 131 -21.07 -60.61 -26.01
CA ALA A 131 -21.47 -59.71 -27.09
C ALA A 131 -22.66 -58.81 -26.67
N GLU A 132 -23.65 -59.37 -25.98
CA GLU A 132 -24.80 -58.61 -25.47
C GLU A 132 -24.38 -57.59 -24.41
N TRP A 133 -23.42 -57.95 -23.56
CA TRP A 133 -22.88 -57.05 -22.54
C TRP A 133 -22.12 -55.87 -23.14
N LEU A 134 -21.26 -56.12 -24.15
CA LEU A 134 -20.55 -55.07 -24.87
C LEU A 134 -21.52 -54.11 -25.60
N ALA A 135 -22.61 -54.64 -26.16
CA ALA A 135 -23.64 -53.81 -26.78
C ALA A 135 -24.35 -52.91 -25.74
N LYS A 136 -24.69 -53.45 -24.56
CA LYS A 136 -25.27 -52.69 -23.45
C LYS A 136 -24.32 -51.63 -22.90
N GLN A 137 -23.03 -51.94 -22.76
CA GLN A 137 -22.03 -50.97 -22.35
C GLN A 137 -21.91 -49.82 -23.35
N LYS A 138 -21.84 -50.13 -24.64
CA LYS A 138 -21.77 -49.10 -25.69
C LYS A 138 -23.00 -48.20 -25.72
N GLN A 139 -24.19 -48.77 -25.46
CA GLN A 139 -25.42 -47.98 -25.35
C GLN A 139 -25.41 -47.06 -24.12
N LEU A 140 -24.91 -47.55 -22.98
CA LEU A 140 -24.80 -46.76 -21.75
C LEU A 140 -23.77 -45.64 -21.89
N GLU A 141 -22.64 -45.89 -22.55
CA GLU A 141 -21.63 -44.88 -22.86
C GLU A 141 -22.20 -43.77 -23.77
N ALA A 142 -22.96 -44.13 -24.80
CA ALA A 142 -23.62 -43.17 -25.67
C ALA A 142 -24.66 -42.31 -24.91
N GLU A 143 -25.45 -42.90 -24.01
CA GLU A 143 -26.41 -42.17 -23.17
C GLU A 143 -25.71 -41.20 -22.20
N ILE A 144 -24.56 -41.61 -21.64
CA ILE A 144 -23.75 -40.74 -20.77
C ILE A 144 -23.17 -39.57 -21.57
N GLU A 145 -22.66 -39.82 -22.78
CA GLU A 145 -22.11 -38.78 -23.65
C GLU A 145 -23.18 -37.77 -24.07
N GLU A 146 -24.38 -38.23 -24.45
CA GLU A 146 -25.50 -37.36 -24.79
C GLU A 146 -25.93 -36.46 -23.62
N ARG A 147 -26.09 -37.04 -22.42
CA ARG A 147 -26.40 -36.25 -21.20
C ARG A 147 -25.28 -35.27 -20.83
N ALA A 148 -24.03 -35.63 -21.06
CA ALA A 148 -22.90 -34.74 -20.82
C ALA A 148 -22.92 -33.54 -21.77
N LEU A 149 -23.25 -33.77 -23.05
CA LEU A 149 -23.41 -32.72 -24.05
C LEU A 149 -24.59 -31.78 -23.73
N GLU A 150 -25.72 -32.32 -23.29
CA GLU A 150 -26.89 -31.52 -22.89
C GLU A 150 -26.56 -30.61 -21.69
N LYS A 151 -25.96 -31.16 -20.63
CA LYS A 151 -25.51 -30.36 -19.48
C LYS A 151 -24.46 -29.32 -19.84
N ALA A 152 -23.57 -29.61 -20.81
CA ALA A 152 -22.60 -28.64 -21.29
C ALA A 152 -23.29 -27.46 -22.00
N LYS A 153 -24.33 -27.72 -22.80
CA LYS A 153 -25.15 -26.68 -23.44
C LYS A 153 -25.90 -25.84 -22.40
N GLU A 154 -26.49 -26.45 -21.38
CA GLU A 154 -27.17 -25.73 -20.30
C GLU A 154 -26.22 -24.81 -19.54
N ARG A 155 -25.01 -25.29 -19.20
CA ARG A 155 -23.99 -24.46 -18.53
C ARG A 155 -23.56 -23.28 -19.39
N MET A 156 -23.36 -23.51 -20.69
CA MET A 156 -23.01 -22.44 -21.63
C MET A 156 -24.12 -21.40 -21.73
N GLN A 157 -25.40 -21.82 -21.73
CA GLN A 157 -26.54 -20.90 -21.72
C GLN A 157 -26.61 -20.08 -20.42
N LEU A 158 -26.38 -20.70 -19.25
CA LEU A 158 -26.35 -20.01 -17.96
C LEU A 158 -25.20 -19.00 -17.88
N GLU A 159 -24.02 -19.34 -18.40
CA GLU A 159 -22.88 -18.44 -18.46
C GLU A 159 -23.15 -17.22 -19.36
N LEU A 160 -23.82 -17.43 -20.50
CA LEU A 160 -24.20 -16.36 -21.41
C LEU A 160 -25.23 -15.41 -20.77
N LEU A 161 -26.21 -15.94 -20.03
CA LEU A 161 -27.17 -15.14 -19.26
C LEU A 161 -26.50 -14.35 -18.13
N ALA A 162 -25.58 -14.96 -17.39
CA ALA A 162 -24.84 -14.29 -16.33
C ALA A 162 -23.98 -13.13 -16.90
N MET A 163 -23.39 -13.34 -18.08
CA MET A 163 -22.63 -12.30 -18.77
C MET A 163 -23.53 -11.14 -19.23
N GLN A 164 -24.72 -11.43 -19.79
CA GLN A 164 -25.70 -10.41 -20.16
C GLN A 164 -26.17 -9.58 -18.95
N GLU A 165 -26.42 -10.23 -17.81
CA GLU A 165 -26.80 -9.54 -16.57
C GLU A 165 -25.67 -8.63 -16.06
N GLN A 166 -24.41 -9.07 -16.14
CA GLN A 166 -23.27 -8.24 -15.79
C GLN A 166 -23.13 -7.00 -16.68
N PHE A 167 -23.36 -7.15 -18.00
CA PHE A 167 -23.36 -6.00 -18.92
C PHE A 167 -24.48 -5.01 -18.56
N LYS A 168 -25.69 -5.51 -18.31
CA LYS A 168 -26.82 -4.67 -17.89
C LYS A 168 -26.53 -3.90 -16.59
N ARG A 169 -25.95 -4.56 -15.57
CA ARG A 169 -25.57 -3.91 -14.31
C ARG A 169 -24.52 -2.80 -14.52
N LYS A 170 -23.55 -3.03 -15.41
CA LYS A 170 -22.54 -2.01 -15.76
C LYS A 170 -23.16 -0.81 -16.47
N GLU A 171 -24.10 -1.03 -17.38
CA GLU A 171 -24.81 0.05 -18.07
C GLU A 171 -25.65 0.88 -17.10
N GLU A 172 -26.39 0.23 -16.19
CA GLU A 172 -27.15 0.92 -15.13
C GLU A 172 -26.25 1.73 -14.18
N GLU A 173 -25.07 1.21 -13.83
CA GLU A 173 -24.08 1.91 -13.01
C GLU A 173 -23.49 3.12 -13.74
N GLN A 174 -23.17 2.99 -15.03
CA GLN A 174 -22.70 4.10 -15.87
C GLN A 174 -23.76 5.20 -15.98
N GLN A 175 -25.03 4.84 -16.18
CA GLN A 175 -26.14 5.80 -16.22
C GLN A 175 -26.31 6.53 -14.88
N LYS A 176 -26.25 5.81 -13.75
CA LYS A 176 -26.29 6.43 -12.41
C LYS A 176 -25.12 7.40 -12.20
N ASN A 177 -23.92 7.04 -12.62
CA ASN A 177 -22.75 7.91 -12.51
C ASN A 177 -22.89 9.18 -13.36
N MET A 178 -23.39 9.07 -14.60
CA MET A 178 -23.66 10.24 -15.45
C MET A 178 -24.72 11.17 -14.84
N GLU A 179 -25.77 10.63 -14.23
CA GLU A 179 -26.81 11.42 -13.56
C GLU A 179 -26.26 12.13 -12.31
N ILE A 180 -25.44 11.46 -11.50
CA ILE A 180 -24.76 12.09 -10.35
C ILE A 180 -23.84 13.22 -10.82
N GLU A 181 -23.10 13.03 -11.91
CA GLU A 181 -22.23 14.06 -12.47
C GLU A 181 -23.04 15.26 -12.98
N ARG A 182 -24.18 15.03 -13.63
CA ARG A 182 -25.11 16.06 -14.06
C ARG A 182 -25.64 16.86 -12.85
N GLN A 183 -26.02 16.18 -11.77
CA GLN A 183 -26.48 16.83 -10.55
C GLN A 183 -25.38 17.68 -9.89
N ARG A 184 -24.12 17.22 -9.91
CA ARG A 184 -22.97 18.00 -9.41
C ARG A 184 -22.75 19.27 -10.23
N LYS A 185 -22.87 19.19 -11.57
CA LYS A 185 -22.75 20.38 -12.45
C LYS A 185 -23.84 21.41 -12.15
N VAL A 186 -25.10 20.97 -12.04
CA VAL A 186 -26.21 21.86 -11.68
C VAL A 186 -26.03 22.49 -10.30
N ALA A 187 -25.62 21.71 -9.29
CA ALA A 187 -25.37 22.22 -7.94
C ALA A 187 -24.21 23.23 -7.91
N PHE A 188 -23.17 23.00 -8.72
CA PHE A 188 -22.04 23.92 -8.84
C PHE A 188 -22.44 25.24 -9.51
N GLU A 189 -23.21 25.20 -10.60
CA GLU A 189 -23.75 26.41 -11.25
C GLU A 189 -24.67 27.19 -10.31
N GLN A 190 -25.53 26.51 -9.55
CA GLN A 190 -26.36 27.15 -8.53
C GLN A 190 -25.52 27.83 -7.46
N TRP A 191 -24.47 27.16 -6.96
CA TRP A 191 -23.55 27.73 -5.99
C TRP A 191 -22.83 28.97 -6.55
N GLN A 192 -22.33 28.91 -7.79
CA GLN A 192 -21.71 30.08 -8.44
C GLN A 192 -22.67 31.27 -8.54
N ASN A 193 -23.92 31.02 -8.90
CA ASN A 193 -24.95 32.06 -8.96
C ASN A 193 -25.29 32.64 -7.58
N THR A 194 -25.29 31.81 -6.52
CA THR A 194 -25.50 32.28 -5.15
C THR A 194 -24.33 33.15 -4.68
N VAL A 195 -23.09 32.72 -4.91
CA VAL A 195 -21.88 33.50 -4.56
C VAL A 195 -21.84 34.84 -5.31
N ALA A 196 -22.23 34.86 -6.59
CA ALA A 196 -22.32 36.09 -7.37
C ALA A 196 -23.36 37.07 -6.78
N LYS A 197 -24.55 36.57 -6.39
CA LYS A 197 -25.59 37.37 -5.75
C LYS A 197 -25.19 37.89 -4.37
N GLU A 198 -24.52 37.07 -3.56
CA GLU A 198 -24.00 37.48 -2.25
C GLU A 198 -22.98 38.61 -2.41
N ARG A 199 -22.10 38.50 -3.40
CA ARG A 199 -21.13 39.56 -3.74
C ARG A 199 -21.80 40.86 -4.18
N GLU A 200 -22.80 40.79 -5.06
CA GLU A 200 -23.58 41.98 -5.48
C GLU A 200 -24.31 42.62 -4.29
N GLN A 201 -24.82 41.82 -3.35
CA GLN A 201 -25.46 42.33 -2.12
C GLN A 201 -24.46 42.98 -1.17
N GLU A 202 -23.26 42.42 -1.02
CA GLU A 202 -22.18 43.02 -0.22
C GLU A 202 -21.69 44.34 -0.84
N GLU A 203 -21.54 44.40 -2.17
CA GLU A 203 -21.17 45.62 -2.90
C GLU A 203 -22.25 46.71 -2.71
N HIS A 204 -23.54 46.38 -2.88
CA HIS A 204 -24.64 47.33 -2.62
C HIS A 204 -24.72 47.79 -1.16
N LYS A 205 -24.47 46.90 -0.20
CA LYS A 205 -24.45 47.24 1.22
C LYS A 205 -23.29 48.17 1.56
N SER A 206 -22.11 47.93 0.97
CA SER A 206 -20.95 48.81 1.11
C SER A 206 -21.22 50.20 0.51
N GLU A 207 -21.91 50.32 -0.63
CA GLU A 207 -22.26 51.62 -1.21
C GLU A 207 -23.26 52.43 -0.35
N LEU A 208 -24.23 51.76 0.27
CA LEU A 208 -25.18 52.38 1.19
C LEU A 208 -24.52 52.85 2.50
N GLU A 209 -23.53 52.12 3.00
CA GLU A 209 -22.76 52.51 4.19
C GLU A 209 -21.78 53.68 3.92
N ILE A 210 -21.30 53.83 2.68
CA ILE A 210 -20.46 54.96 2.28
C ILE A 210 -21.29 56.25 2.12
N THR A 211 -22.49 56.16 1.55
CA THR A 211 -23.38 57.32 1.36
C THR A 211 -24.00 57.83 2.66
N SER A 212 -24.25 56.96 3.65
CA SER A 212 -24.76 57.38 4.97
C SER A 212 -23.71 58.09 5.85
N ASN A 213 -22.42 58.01 5.53
CA ASN A 213 -21.34 58.62 6.31
C ASN A 213 -20.73 59.87 5.65
N GLN A 214 -21.21 60.26 4.46
CA GLN A 214 -20.67 61.40 3.71
C GLN A 214 -21.29 62.77 4.04
N ASP A 215 -22.39 62.83 4.81
CA ASP A 215 -22.99 64.10 5.26
C ASP A 215 -22.46 64.60 6.62
N ALA A 216 -21.41 63.98 7.19
CA ALA A 216 -20.90 64.35 8.51
C ALA A 216 -19.42 64.74 8.59
N LEU A 217 -18.62 64.61 7.52
CA LEU A 217 -17.17 64.87 7.58
C LEU A 217 -16.64 65.49 6.27
N ASP A 218 -17.01 66.76 6.06
CA ASP A 218 -16.17 67.66 5.26
C ASP A 218 -15.01 68.16 6.14
N GLU A 219 -13.82 68.21 5.54
CA GLU A 219 -12.51 68.62 6.11
C GLU A 219 -11.70 67.57 6.89
N ALA A 220 -11.24 66.52 6.20
CA ALA A 220 -9.85 66.06 6.35
C ALA A 220 -9.43 65.19 5.17
N SER A 221 -8.55 65.72 4.33
CA SER A 221 -7.79 64.96 3.34
C SER A 221 -6.95 63.89 4.04
N VAL A 222 -7.37 62.62 3.97
CA VAL A 222 -6.54 61.49 4.42
C VAL A 222 -6.54 60.42 3.34
N ASP A 223 -5.43 60.42 2.62
CA ASP A 223 -4.72 59.30 2.00
C ASP A 223 -5.48 57.96 2.02
N ALA A 224 -5.89 57.53 0.82
CA ALA A 224 -6.44 56.20 0.56
C ALA A 224 -5.34 55.14 0.76
N THR A 225 -4.99 54.91 2.02
CA THR A 225 -4.14 53.84 2.49
C THR A 225 -4.88 52.55 2.19
N THR A 226 -4.60 51.96 1.02
CA THR A 226 -4.92 50.58 0.71
C THR A 226 -4.54 49.77 1.94
N LEU A 227 -5.53 49.22 2.66
CA LEU A 227 -5.33 48.39 3.84
C LEU A 227 -4.41 47.25 3.42
N LYS A 228 -3.09 47.45 3.59
CA LYS A 228 -2.06 46.48 3.26
C LYS A 228 -2.41 45.26 4.08
N GLN A 229 -2.93 44.23 3.43
CA GLN A 229 -3.25 42.99 4.12
C GLN A 229 -2.01 42.59 4.92
N PRO A 230 -2.16 42.32 6.22
CA PRO A 230 -1.02 42.05 7.09
C PRO A 230 -0.25 40.87 6.52
N HIS A 231 0.97 41.13 6.06
CA HIS A 231 1.85 40.16 5.43
C HIS A 231 2.71 39.52 6.51
N HIS A 232 2.68 38.19 6.63
CA HIS A 232 3.56 37.50 7.57
C HIS A 232 4.96 37.40 6.96
N PRO A 233 6.03 37.78 7.68
CA PRO A 233 7.38 37.87 7.11
C PRO A 233 7.90 36.55 6.54
N ILE A 234 7.44 35.42 7.08
CA ILE A 234 7.83 34.07 6.64
C ILE A 234 6.75 33.44 5.76
N LEU A 235 5.47 33.64 6.09
CA LEU A 235 4.38 32.83 5.54
C LEU A 235 3.72 33.48 4.33
N GLY A 236 4.04 34.75 4.06
CA GLY A 236 3.49 35.46 2.92
C GLY A 236 2.14 36.11 3.22
N PRO A 237 1.28 36.28 2.20
CA PRO A 237 -0.01 36.94 2.33
C PRO A 237 -0.96 36.17 3.26
N GLN A 238 -1.66 36.91 4.11
CA GLN A 238 -2.72 36.39 4.97
C GLN A 238 -4.05 36.43 4.22
N LEU A 239 -4.71 35.28 4.06
CA LEU A 239 -6.01 35.17 3.43
C LEU A 239 -7.15 35.48 4.40
N ALA A 240 -7.04 34.99 5.63
CA ALA A 240 -8.08 35.14 6.64
C ALA A 240 -7.48 35.21 8.04
N HIS A 241 -8.14 35.97 8.91
CA HIS A 241 -7.86 36.03 10.33
C HIS A 241 -9.11 35.59 11.09
N LEU A 242 -9.05 34.41 11.70
CA LEU A 242 -10.08 33.92 12.61
C LEU A 242 -9.63 34.20 14.04
N SER A 243 -10.58 34.26 14.98
CA SER A 243 -10.29 34.57 16.38
C SER A 243 -9.30 33.60 17.05
N TYR A 244 -9.16 32.38 16.53
CA TYR A 244 -8.30 31.34 17.08
C TYR A 244 -7.21 30.82 16.12
N LYS A 245 -7.20 31.27 14.84
CA LYS A 245 -6.20 30.87 13.85
C LYS A 245 -6.12 31.83 12.67
N ARG A 246 -4.99 31.84 11.97
CA ARG A 246 -4.77 32.63 10.74
C ARG A 246 -4.57 31.70 9.55
N ILE A 247 -4.96 32.13 8.36
CA ILE A 247 -4.81 31.35 7.13
C ILE A 247 -3.88 32.11 6.19
N HIS A 248 -2.85 31.44 5.67
CA HIS A 248 -1.85 32.03 4.77
C HIS A 248 -1.67 31.18 3.50
N LEU A 249 -1.08 31.78 2.47
CA LEU A 249 -0.54 31.07 1.30
C LEU A 249 0.98 31.09 1.38
N THR A 250 1.59 29.93 1.54
CA THR A 250 3.03 29.81 1.77
C THR A 250 3.69 28.92 0.70
N PRO A 251 4.89 29.28 0.21
CA PRO A 251 5.61 28.42 -0.71
C PRO A 251 6.03 27.10 -0.08
N ALA A 252 5.96 26.01 -0.84
CA ALA A 252 6.42 24.68 -0.42
C ALA A 252 7.89 24.68 0.05
N ALA A 253 8.75 25.48 -0.59
CA ALA A 253 10.15 25.65 -0.20
C ALA A 253 10.30 26.21 1.21
N THR A 254 9.46 27.18 1.59
CA THR A 254 9.45 27.75 2.94
C THR A 254 8.96 26.73 3.96
N LEU A 255 7.93 25.94 3.61
CA LEU A 255 7.42 24.92 4.53
C LEU A 255 8.45 23.82 4.82
N ALA A 256 9.25 23.44 3.83
CA ALA A 256 10.30 22.44 4.00
C ALA A 256 11.44 22.88 4.95
N SER A 257 11.60 24.17 5.21
CA SER A 257 12.62 24.69 6.14
C SER A 257 12.11 24.88 7.58
N LEU A 258 10.80 24.77 7.82
CA LEU A 258 10.22 24.93 9.15
C LEU A 258 10.52 23.69 10.03
N PRO A 259 10.79 23.89 11.33
CA PRO A 259 10.96 22.78 12.26
C PRO A 259 9.65 22.03 12.47
N VAL A 260 9.73 20.72 12.68
CA VAL A 260 8.57 19.88 13.04
C VAL A 260 8.48 19.77 14.57
N TYR A 261 7.26 19.87 15.11
CA TYR A 261 7.03 19.69 16.53
C TYR A 261 7.42 18.28 17.00
N GLU A 262 8.32 18.20 17.99
CA GLU A 262 9.01 16.97 18.41
C GLU A 262 8.09 15.83 18.89
N LYS A 263 6.88 16.13 19.34
CA LYS A 263 5.93 15.12 19.84
C LYS A 263 5.07 14.50 18.73
N GLN A 264 5.28 14.85 17.47
CA GLN A 264 4.61 14.19 16.35
C GLN A 264 5.16 12.79 16.08
N ARG A 265 4.40 12.01 15.30
CA ARG A 265 4.87 10.76 14.70
C ARG A 265 6.19 11.01 13.96
N SER A 266 7.10 10.05 13.96
CA SER A 266 8.37 10.15 13.24
C SER A 266 8.15 10.39 11.74
N TYR A 267 8.86 11.36 11.15
CA TYR A 267 8.85 11.58 9.70
C TYR A 267 9.47 10.37 8.98
N ARG A 268 8.78 9.86 7.96
CA ARG A 268 9.28 8.77 7.10
C ARG A 268 9.34 9.23 5.67
N HIS A 269 10.56 9.26 5.12
CA HIS A 269 10.80 9.69 3.75
C HIS A 269 10.05 8.81 2.72
N ASP A 270 10.04 7.49 2.92
CA ASP A 270 9.34 6.55 2.02
C ASP A 270 7.84 6.85 1.91
N ARG A 271 7.20 7.23 3.01
CA ARG A 271 5.78 7.60 3.00
C ARG A 271 5.56 8.86 2.17
N ALA A 272 6.43 9.86 2.31
CA ALA A 272 6.38 11.07 1.50
C ALA A 272 6.62 10.76 0.01
N GLN A 273 7.52 9.83 -0.32
CA GLN A 273 7.75 9.38 -1.70
C GLN A 273 6.51 8.67 -2.30
N VAL A 274 5.87 7.78 -1.54
CA VAL A 274 4.63 7.11 -1.98
C VAL A 274 3.54 8.16 -2.21
N MET A 275 3.37 9.10 -1.28
CA MET A 275 2.42 10.21 -1.41
C MET A 275 2.73 11.05 -2.66
N ALA A 276 4.00 11.37 -2.93
CA ALA A 276 4.39 12.14 -4.11
C ALA A 276 4.08 11.37 -5.41
N LYS A 277 4.40 10.07 -5.45
CA LYS A 277 4.11 9.20 -6.59
C LYS A 277 2.62 9.09 -6.88
N ASP A 278 1.78 8.98 -5.85
CA ASP A 278 0.33 8.93 -6.02
C ASP A 278 -0.24 10.32 -6.35
N LYS A 279 0.36 11.39 -5.81
CA LYS A 279 -0.03 12.76 -6.14
C LYS A 279 0.27 13.13 -7.58
N LYS A 280 1.38 12.67 -8.15
CA LYS A 280 1.69 12.81 -9.58
C LYS A 280 0.61 12.24 -10.50
N LYS A 281 -0.15 11.22 -10.06
CA LYS A 281 -1.27 10.64 -10.82
C LYS A 281 -2.57 11.45 -10.69
N THR A 282 -2.62 12.40 -9.75
CA THR A 282 -3.83 13.15 -9.36
C THR A 282 -3.54 14.65 -9.27
N LEU A 283 -2.64 15.17 -10.11
CA LEU A 283 -2.21 16.57 -10.09
C LEU A 283 -3.36 17.54 -10.34
N TRP A 284 -4.30 17.16 -11.21
CA TRP A 284 -5.51 17.93 -11.53
C TRP A 284 -6.38 18.28 -10.31
N MET A 285 -6.23 17.58 -9.19
CA MET A 285 -6.99 17.86 -7.95
C MET A 285 -6.36 18.94 -7.06
N GLY A 286 -5.18 19.49 -7.41
CA GLY A 286 -4.41 20.36 -6.52
C GLY A 286 -3.92 19.63 -5.27
N VAL A 287 -3.20 20.28 -4.34
CA VAL A 287 -2.68 19.63 -3.13
C VAL A 287 -3.81 19.48 -2.08
N PRO A 288 -4.25 18.27 -1.71
CA PRO A 288 -5.33 18.11 -0.76
C PRO A 288 -4.87 18.33 0.68
N GLY A 289 -5.74 18.98 1.46
CA GLY A 289 -5.62 19.16 2.90
C GLY A 289 -4.71 20.33 3.32
N ILE A 290 -5.03 20.94 4.45
CA ILE A 290 -4.31 22.10 5.01
C ILE A 290 -3.14 21.69 5.91
N ILE A 291 -2.02 22.41 5.86
CA ILE A 291 -0.88 22.19 6.77
C ILE A 291 -1.06 23.10 7.99
N SER A 292 -1.01 22.51 9.18
CA SER A 292 -1.24 23.22 10.44
C SER A 292 0.08 23.57 11.09
N LEU A 293 0.27 24.86 11.39
CA LEU A 293 1.46 25.42 12.04
C LEU A 293 1.08 25.97 13.42
N MET A 294 2.02 25.89 14.37
CA MET A 294 1.97 26.65 15.61
C MET A 294 2.94 27.82 15.50
N GLU A 295 2.51 29.00 15.95
CA GLU A 295 3.36 30.16 16.13
C GLU A 295 3.52 30.47 17.62
N ASP A 296 4.76 30.48 18.08
CA ASP A 296 5.10 30.82 19.46
C ASP A 296 5.02 32.35 19.70
N GLU A 297 5.05 32.76 20.96
CA GLU A 297 5.12 34.18 21.37
C GLU A 297 6.28 34.95 20.71
N ASP A 298 7.41 34.27 20.43
CA ASP A 298 8.58 34.84 19.73
C ASP A 298 8.39 34.93 18.19
N GLY A 299 7.22 34.54 17.66
CA GLY A 299 6.96 34.44 16.22
C GLY A 299 7.61 33.23 15.55
N ARG A 300 8.16 32.29 16.33
CA ARG A 300 8.74 31.05 15.80
C ARG A 300 7.65 30.11 15.33
N LEU A 301 7.81 29.57 14.13
CA LEU A 301 6.87 28.65 13.53
C LEU A 301 7.34 27.22 13.69
N SER A 302 6.41 26.31 13.96
CA SER A 302 6.64 24.87 13.90
C SER A 302 5.48 24.16 13.22
N ILE A 303 5.78 23.15 12.40
CA ILE A 303 4.77 22.29 11.80
C ILE A 303 4.14 21.47 12.92
N LEU A 304 2.81 21.51 13.02
CA LEU A 304 2.00 20.81 14.02
C LEU A 304 1.21 19.64 13.41
N ASP A 305 0.76 19.74 12.16
CA ASP A 305 0.33 18.59 11.36
C ASP A 305 0.74 18.77 9.88
N GLY A 306 0.85 17.66 9.16
CA GLY A 306 1.13 17.67 7.73
C GLY A 306 2.59 17.47 7.37
N GLN A 307 3.47 17.04 8.29
CA GLN A 307 4.90 16.82 8.00
C GLN A 307 5.19 15.93 6.78
N HIS A 308 4.41 14.85 6.56
CA HIS A 308 4.58 14.00 5.37
C HIS A 308 4.09 14.67 4.09
N ARG A 309 3.11 15.59 4.21
CA ARG A 309 2.65 16.43 3.10
C ARG A 309 3.72 17.46 2.75
N VAL A 310 4.36 18.08 3.74
CA VAL A 310 5.54 18.94 3.52
C VAL A 310 6.66 18.16 2.83
N GLY A 311 6.97 16.95 3.29
CA GLY A 311 7.95 16.09 2.63
C GLY A 311 7.57 15.73 1.18
N MET A 312 6.30 15.41 0.94
CA MET A 312 5.76 15.17 -0.40
C MET A 312 5.92 16.42 -1.29
N LEU A 313 5.56 17.61 -0.80
CA LEU A 313 5.68 18.87 -1.52
C LEU A 313 7.14 19.21 -1.85
N SER A 314 8.06 18.93 -0.92
CA SER A 314 9.50 19.09 -1.16
C SER A 314 9.99 18.20 -2.30
N LEU A 315 9.54 16.94 -2.36
CA LEU A 315 9.88 16.01 -3.46
C LEU A 315 9.30 16.48 -4.80
N LEU A 316 8.03 16.93 -4.81
CA LEU A 316 7.41 17.46 -6.04
C LEU A 316 8.10 18.73 -6.53
N LEU A 317 8.56 19.60 -5.63
CA LEU A 317 9.31 20.80 -5.97
C LEU A 317 10.67 20.46 -6.59
N GLU A 318 11.37 19.45 -6.04
CA GLU A 318 12.62 18.95 -6.60
C GLU A 318 12.41 18.33 -8.00
N ASP A 319 11.35 17.53 -8.17
CA ASP A 319 10.96 16.99 -9.48
C ASP A 319 10.66 18.10 -10.50
N GLN A 320 9.91 19.15 -10.10
CA GLN A 320 9.60 20.30 -10.96
C GLN A 320 10.87 21.03 -11.40
N ARG A 321 11.85 21.21 -10.49
CA ARG A 321 13.16 21.79 -10.81
C ARG A 321 13.93 20.91 -11.81
N ASN A 322 13.98 19.61 -11.59
CA ASN A 322 14.67 18.66 -12.48
C ASN A 322 14.04 18.60 -13.89
N MET A 323 12.72 18.78 -13.99
CA MET A 323 12.04 18.89 -15.29
C MET A 323 12.40 20.20 -16.00
N SER A 324 12.44 21.33 -15.29
CA SER A 324 12.80 22.62 -15.88
C SER A 324 14.21 22.63 -16.48
N THR A 325 15.16 21.89 -15.89
CA THR A 325 16.51 21.72 -16.45
C THR A 325 16.55 20.79 -17.65
N THR A 326 15.64 19.80 -17.73
CA THR A 326 15.60 18.82 -18.81
C THR A 326 14.87 19.36 -20.05
N ALA A 327 13.84 20.19 -19.85
CA ALA A 327 13.06 20.80 -20.94
C ALA A 327 13.92 21.65 -21.90
N GLN A 328 15.06 22.18 -21.44
CA GLN A 328 16.04 22.85 -22.30
C GLN A 328 16.65 21.93 -23.38
N ASN A 329 16.51 20.60 -23.26
CA ASN A 329 17.03 19.61 -24.20
C ASN A 329 16.00 19.11 -25.23
N GLY A 330 14.82 19.73 -25.34
CA GLY A 330 13.93 19.56 -26.50
C GLY A 330 12.97 18.36 -26.48
N ASP A 331 12.68 17.76 -25.33
CA ASP A 331 11.63 16.74 -25.21
C ASP A 331 10.29 17.39 -24.80
N ASN A 332 9.32 17.43 -25.72
CA ASN A 332 8.08 18.22 -25.63
C ASN A 332 7.00 17.62 -24.70
N ASN A 333 7.34 16.69 -23.81
CA ASN A 333 6.42 16.25 -22.76
C ASN A 333 6.46 17.25 -21.59
N GLU A 334 5.92 18.46 -21.80
CA GLU A 334 5.62 19.41 -20.72
C GLU A 334 4.57 18.77 -19.79
N GLY A 335 5.07 18.07 -18.78
CA GLY A 335 4.28 17.29 -17.85
C GLY A 335 3.41 18.20 -16.97
N GLU A 336 2.20 17.73 -16.67
CA GLU A 336 1.20 18.34 -15.77
C GLU A 336 1.78 18.89 -14.45
N LEU A 337 2.95 18.38 -14.02
CA LEU A 337 3.67 18.83 -12.83
C LEU A 337 4.16 20.27 -12.94
N ALA A 338 4.48 20.77 -14.13
CA ALA A 338 4.91 22.16 -14.33
C ALA A 338 3.79 23.17 -13.99
N ASN A 339 2.54 22.76 -14.17
CA ASN A 339 1.36 23.58 -13.88
C ASN A 339 0.92 23.53 -12.41
N LEU A 340 1.54 22.69 -11.58
CA LEU A 340 1.21 22.63 -10.17
C LEU A 340 1.80 23.85 -9.45
N ASP A 341 0.94 24.70 -8.88
CA ASP A 341 1.35 25.85 -8.10
C ASP A 341 1.84 25.42 -6.70
N LEU A 342 3.16 25.32 -6.57
CA LEU A 342 3.83 25.02 -5.30
C LEU A 342 4.20 26.29 -4.50
N ASN A 343 3.88 27.49 -5.01
CA ASN A 343 4.16 28.76 -4.33
C ASN A 343 3.02 29.20 -3.41
N ASN A 344 1.80 28.72 -3.66
CA ASN A 344 0.60 29.09 -2.92
C ASN A 344 -0.02 27.90 -2.19
N ILE A 345 0.69 27.33 -1.19
CA ILE A 345 0.16 26.25 -0.36
C ILE A 345 -0.63 26.84 0.81
N LEU A 346 -1.87 26.39 0.97
CA LEU A 346 -2.73 26.81 2.07
C LEU A 346 -2.23 26.28 3.42
N VAL A 347 -1.98 27.18 4.36
CA VAL A 347 -1.56 26.85 5.73
C VAL A 347 -2.48 27.52 6.75
N GLU A 348 -2.74 26.84 7.85
CA GLU A 348 -3.36 27.45 9.03
C GLU A 348 -2.32 27.59 10.14
N VAL A 349 -2.38 28.71 10.85
CA VAL A 349 -1.43 29.08 11.89
C VAL A 349 -2.21 29.31 13.17
N PHE A 350 -1.91 28.55 14.21
CA PHE A 350 -2.45 28.74 15.54
C PHE A 350 -1.50 29.63 16.33
N PRO A 351 -1.88 30.88 16.65
CA PRO A 351 -1.08 31.74 17.50
C PRO A 351 -1.09 31.20 18.94
N GLN A 352 0.04 31.31 19.64
CA GLN A 352 0.11 31.01 21.06
C GLN A 352 -0.84 31.94 21.83
N ARG A 353 -1.67 31.35 22.69
CA ARG A 353 -2.57 32.15 23.53
C ARG A 353 -1.73 32.87 24.59
N PRO A 354 -1.95 34.17 24.83
CA PRO A 354 -1.27 34.87 25.90
C PRO A 354 -1.56 34.15 27.22
N LYS A 355 -0.50 33.81 27.97
CA LYS A 355 -0.66 33.21 29.29
C LYS A 355 -1.20 34.27 30.25
N ASP A 356 -2.49 34.20 30.56
CA ASP A 356 -3.07 35.05 31.61
C ASP A 356 -2.42 34.72 32.97
N GLU A 357 -1.57 35.63 33.47
CA GLU A 357 -0.84 35.49 34.75
C GLU A 357 -1.76 35.21 35.94
N SER A 358 -3.05 35.58 35.86
CA SER A 358 -4.03 35.39 36.92
C SER A 358 -4.46 33.92 37.13
N VAL A 359 -4.26 33.04 36.14
CA VAL A 359 -4.66 31.61 36.22
C VAL A 359 -3.48 30.70 36.61
N LEU A 360 -2.24 31.23 36.56
CA LEU A 360 -1.00 30.48 36.76
C LEU A 360 -0.73 30.01 38.21
N ALA A 361 -1.45 30.54 39.20
CA ALA A 361 -1.21 30.18 40.60
C ALA A 361 -1.69 28.76 40.98
N ASN A 362 -2.67 28.19 40.27
CA ASN A 362 -3.29 26.90 40.64
C ASN A 362 -3.05 25.75 39.64
N GLN A 363 -2.35 25.98 38.51
CA GLN A 363 -2.14 24.97 37.45
C GLN A 363 -0.66 24.57 37.27
N LYS A 364 0.09 24.42 38.37
CA LYS A 364 1.52 24.05 38.33
C LYS A 364 1.85 22.66 37.76
N GLN A 365 0.87 21.86 37.32
CA GLN A 365 1.12 20.49 36.84
C GLN A 365 0.48 20.16 35.48
N MET A 366 -0.36 21.03 34.93
CA MET A 366 -1.02 20.82 33.64
C MET A 366 -0.86 22.08 32.78
N GLU A 367 0.40 22.53 32.64
CA GLU A 367 0.83 23.25 31.44
C GLU A 367 0.63 22.29 30.26
N LEU A 368 -0.63 22.18 29.84
CA LEU A 368 -1.03 21.60 28.57
C LEU A 368 -0.37 22.48 27.53
N ASP A 369 0.80 22.04 27.10
CA ASP A 369 1.47 22.48 25.89
C ASP A 369 0.39 22.70 24.83
N ASP A 370 0.07 23.97 24.52
CA ASP A 370 -1.04 24.33 23.61
C ASP A 370 -0.90 23.57 22.29
N ARG A 371 0.35 23.29 21.89
CA ARG A 371 0.69 22.42 20.75
C ARG A 371 0.13 21.02 20.91
N ALA A 372 0.29 20.39 22.08
CA ALA A 372 -0.27 19.07 22.35
C ALA A 372 -1.82 19.09 22.34
N ALA A 373 -2.45 20.15 22.87
CA ALA A 373 -3.90 20.28 22.87
C ALA A 373 -4.45 20.43 21.44
N ILE A 374 -3.88 21.35 20.66
CA ILE A 374 -4.26 21.58 19.25
C ILE A 374 -3.95 20.33 18.41
N PHE A 375 -2.79 19.71 18.60
CA PHE A 375 -2.43 18.46 17.92
C PHE A 375 -3.44 17.36 18.22
N THR A 376 -3.81 17.18 19.48
CA THR A 376 -4.83 16.20 19.87
C THR A 376 -6.16 16.54 19.22
N GLU A 377 -6.58 17.80 19.21
CA GLU A 377 -7.86 18.23 18.65
C GLU A 377 -7.96 18.01 17.14
N ILE A 378 -6.96 18.48 16.37
CA ILE A 378 -6.87 18.29 14.92
C ILE A 378 -7.03 16.81 14.57
N ASN A 379 -6.35 15.98 15.36
CA ASN A 379 -6.33 14.57 15.12
C ASN A 379 -7.45 13.80 15.83
N LYS A 380 -8.37 14.40 16.59
CA LYS A 380 -9.58 13.66 17.03
C LYS A 380 -10.42 13.23 15.83
N ALA A 381 -10.31 13.96 14.71
CA ALA A 381 -10.97 13.65 13.46
C ALA A 381 -10.28 12.53 12.65
N GLU A 382 -9.02 12.19 12.95
CA GLU A 382 -8.28 11.10 12.31
C GLU A 382 -7.94 9.99 13.32
N PRO A 383 -8.00 8.70 12.97
CA PRO A 383 -7.56 7.66 13.91
C PRO A 383 -6.04 7.70 14.12
N ILE A 384 -5.54 8.48 15.10
CA ILE A 384 -4.16 8.34 15.61
C ILE A 384 -4.07 7.05 16.42
N LYS A 385 -2.96 6.35 16.24
CA LYS A 385 -2.50 5.27 17.10
C LYS A 385 -2.22 5.79 18.51
N LEU A 386 -2.60 5.01 19.52
CA LEU A 386 -2.47 5.40 20.94
C LEU A 386 -1.02 5.72 21.31
N LEU A 387 -0.06 5.01 20.72
CA LEU A 387 1.37 5.25 20.93
C LEU A 387 1.82 6.66 20.52
N ASP A 388 1.19 7.24 19.50
CA ASP A 388 1.59 8.53 18.93
C ASP A 388 0.87 9.72 19.60
N LEU A 389 -0.04 9.47 20.56
CA LEU A 389 -0.69 10.53 21.33
C LEU A 389 0.26 11.13 22.39
N PRO A 390 0.34 12.47 22.49
CA PRO A 390 1.20 13.11 23.47
C PRO A 390 0.76 12.79 24.90
N GLY A 391 1.73 12.45 25.75
CA GLY A 391 1.49 12.14 27.17
C GLY A 391 1.07 10.69 27.46
N ILE A 392 0.67 9.92 26.45
CA ILE A 392 0.28 8.51 26.62
C ILE A 392 1.50 7.59 26.74
N ALA A 393 2.47 7.74 25.83
CA ALA A 393 3.71 6.96 25.85
C ALA A 393 4.92 7.85 26.16
N ASN A 394 5.74 7.44 27.14
CA ASN A 394 7.01 8.11 27.41
C ASN A 394 7.96 7.96 26.20
N LYS A 395 8.92 8.89 26.06
CA LYS A 395 9.85 8.91 24.91
C LYS A 395 10.62 7.59 24.78
N ARG A 396 11.13 7.04 25.89
CA ARG A 396 11.89 5.78 25.90
C ARG A 396 11.09 4.60 25.36
N THR A 397 9.81 4.46 25.75
CA THR A 397 8.90 3.42 25.27
C THR A 397 8.69 3.56 23.77
N ARG A 398 8.46 4.79 23.27
CA ARG A 398 8.36 5.07 21.83
C ARG A 398 9.64 4.66 21.10
N ASP A 399 10.80 5.06 21.59
CA ASP A 399 12.10 4.72 20.97
C ASP A 399 12.35 3.20 20.91
N ILE A 400 11.99 2.45 21.98
CA ILE A 400 12.11 0.99 22.03
C ILE A 400 11.21 0.31 20.99
N ILE A 401 9.95 0.73 20.91
CA ILE A 401 8.95 0.17 19.98
C ILE A 401 9.30 0.53 18.54
N ASP A 402 9.67 1.80 18.28
CA ASP A 402 10.07 2.28 16.96
C ASP A 402 11.29 1.53 16.44
N HIS A 403 12.32 1.35 17.29
CA HIS A 403 13.51 0.58 16.94
C HIS A 403 13.16 -0.86 16.54
N ALA A 404 12.35 -1.55 17.34
CA ALA A 404 12.00 -2.94 17.04
C ALA A 404 11.12 -3.06 15.79
N ALA A 405 10.12 -2.19 15.65
CA ALA A 405 9.21 -2.24 14.52
C ALA A 405 9.93 -1.91 13.20
N SER A 406 10.82 -0.90 13.19
CA SER A 406 11.67 -0.60 12.02
C SER A 406 12.62 -1.74 11.69
N HIS A 407 13.24 -2.39 12.69
CA HIS A 407 14.10 -3.55 12.47
C HIS A 407 13.38 -4.67 11.70
N PHE A 408 12.13 -4.99 12.05
CA PHE A 408 11.36 -6.00 11.32
C PHE A 408 10.88 -5.53 9.94
N TYR A 409 10.57 -4.25 9.79
CA TYR A 409 10.23 -3.67 8.49
C TYR A 409 11.40 -3.81 7.50
N ASP A 410 12.61 -3.48 7.96
CA ASP A 410 13.83 -3.54 7.15
C ASP A 410 14.26 -4.98 6.87
N ALA A 411 14.10 -5.88 7.85
CA ALA A 411 14.45 -7.30 7.70
C ALA A 411 13.47 -8.07 6.79
N PHE A 412 12.19 -7.70 6.76
CA PHE A 412 11.14 -8.42 6.05
C PHE A 412 10.24 -7.51 5.17
N PRO A 413 10.81 -6.71 4.25
CA PRO A 413 10.04 -5.67 3.53
C PRO A 413 8.87 -6.25 2.72
N ALA A 414 8.98 -7.48 2.20
CA ALA A 414 7.92 -8.15 1.45
C ALA A 414 6.69 -8.57 2.29
N MET A 415 6.84 -8.55 3.62
CA MET A 415 5.81 -8.90 4.60
C MET A 415 5.18 -7.68 5.24
N PHE A 416 5.67 -6.47 4.93
CA PHE A 416 5.07 -5.23 5.36
C PHE A 416 4.30 -4.56 4.23
N SER A 417 3.16 -3.98 4.56
CA SER A 417 2.31 -3.22 3.65
C SER A 417 2.10 -1.81 4.19
N ALA A 418 2.16 -0.82 3.31
CA ALA A 418 1.83 0.56 3.64
C ALA A 418 0.35 0.75 4.03
N SER A 419 -0.53 -0.16 3.63
CA SER A 419 -1.96 -0.09 3.96
C SER A 419 -2.21 -0.44 5.42
N GLN A 420 -2.94 0.42 6.15
CA GLN A 420 -3.42 0.13 7.50
C GLN A 420 -4.45 -1.01 7.53
N LYS A 421 -5.10 -1.32 6.40
CA LYS A 421 -6.06 -2.42 6.24
C LYS A 421 -5.42 -3.60 5.49
N CYS A 422 -4.15 -3.88 5.75
CA CYS A 422 -3.45 -4.98 5.11
C CYS A 422 -4.05 -6.34 5.53
N ARG A 423 -4.11 -7.28 4.59
CA ARG A 423 -4.56 -8.66 4.85
C ARG A 423 -3.38 -9.53 5.25
N SER A 424 -3.63 -10.51 6.12
CA SER A 424 -2.67 -11.56 6.44
C SER A 424 -2.10 -12.19 5.16
N PRO A 425 -0.78 -12.40 5.09
CA PRO A 425 0.17 -12.40 6.20
C PRO A 425 0.88 -11.05 6.43
N HIS A 426 0.43 -9.98 5.78
CA HIS A 426 1.14 -8.71 5.83
C HIS A 426 0.87 -7.98 7.14
N LEU A 427 1.89 -7.29 7.64
CA LEU A 427 1.76 -6.33 8.73
C LEU A 427 1.86 -4.89 8.22
N ASN A 428 1.24 -3.98 8.96
CA ASN A 428 1.47 -2.55 8.78
C ASN A 428 2.34 -2.05 9.93
N LEU A 429 3.36 -1.26 9.62
CA LEU A 429 4.35 -0.79 10.59
C LEU A 429 3.69 -0.02 11.75
N ASP A 430 2.72 0.85 11.45
CA ASP A 430 2.05 1.65 12.47
C ASP A 430 1.07 0.82 13.30
N ASN A 431 0.38 -0.15 12.68
CA ASN A 431 -0.44 -1.10 13.43
C ASN A 431 0.40 -1.99 14.35
N LEU A 432 1.60 -2.41 13.92
CA LEU A 432 2.50 -3.21 14.76
C LEU A 432 2.98 -2.40 15.97
N ARG A 433 3.40 -1.14 15.76
CA ARG A 433 3.80 -0.22 16.84
C ARG A 433 2.68 -0.05 17.87
N ASP A 434 1.48 0.25 17.40
CA ASP A 434 0.30 0.44 18.25
C ASP A 434 -0.08 -0.84 19.00
N ALA A 435 -0.03 -2.00 18.34
CA ALA A 435 -0.35 -3.27 18.97
C ALA A 435 0.69 -3.71 20.02
N LEU A 436 1.97 -3.43 19.79
CA LEU A 436 3.03 -3.64 20.79
C LEU A 436 2.83 -2.74 22.03
N PHE A 437 2.39 -1.49 21.80
CA PHE A 437 2.07 -0.59 22.90
C PHE A 437 0.83 -1.02 23.67
N ALA A 438 -0.28 -1.27 22.96
CA ALA A 438 -1.57 -1.62 23.54
C ALA A 438 -1.59 -2.97 24.28
N SER A 439 -0.69 -3.89 23.93
CA SER A 439 -0.52 -5.18 24.63
C SER A 439 0.34 -5.08 25.89
N GLU A 440 0.87 -3.89 26.21
CA GLU A 440 1.74 -3.62 27.35
C GLU A 440 2.95 -4.56 27.45
N VAL A 441 3.44 -5.04 26.29
CA VAL A 441 4.47 -6.08 26.22
C VAL A 441 5.75 -5.69 26.96
N LEU A 442 6.14 -4.42 26.90
CA LEU A 442 7.34 -3.94 27.59
C LEU A 442 7.26 -4.11 29.11
N GLN A 443 6.07 -3.90 29.68
CA GLN A 443 5.86 -4.02 31.12
C GLN A 443 5.72 -5.49 31.53
N ARG A 444 4.94 -6.26 30.77
CA ARG A 444 4.69 -7.70 31.03
C ARG A 444 5.97 -8.52 30.97
N GLU A 445 6.76 -8.33 29.92
CA GLU A 445 7.97 -9.11 29.64
C GLU A 445 9.23 -8.45 30.23
N LYS A 446 9.09 -7.32 30.92
CA LYS A 446 10.18 -6.54 31.54
C LYS A 446 11.29 -6.17 30.56
N ILE A 447 10.90 -5.75 29.35
CA ILE A 447 11.83 -5.41 28.26
C ILE A 447 12.30 -3.96 28.43
N GLY A 448 13.61 -3.77 28.57
CA GLY A 448 14.22 -2.46 28.85
C GLY A 448 14.84 -1.77 27.63
N SER A 449 14.99 -2.47 26.51
CA SER A 449 15.68 -1.98 25.30
C SER A 449 15.04 -2.47 23.99
N GLY A 450 15.28 -1.74 22.90
CA GLY A 450 14.82 -2.11 21.55
C GLY A 450 15.37 -3.46 21.08
N GLY A 451 16.61 -3.80 21.41
CA GLY A 451 17.23 -5.08 21.05
C GLY A 451 16.63 -6.28 21.79
N GLU A 452 16.27 -6.11 23.06
CA GLU A 452 15.53 -7.14 23.83
C GLU A 452 14.14 -7.36 23.24
N LEU A 453 13.45 -6.28 22.83
CA LEU A 453 12.16 -6.39 22.16
C LEU A 453 12.27 -7.16 20.85
N VAL A 454 13.31 -6.88 20.04
CA VAL A 454 13.57 -7.62 18.79
C VAL A 454 13.74 -9.11 19.08
N LYS A 455 14.59 -9.49 20.05
CA LYS A 455 14.81 -10.90 20.42
C LYS A 455 13.50 -11.59 20.85
N TRP A 456 12.68 -10.89 21.64
CA TRP A 456 11.40 -11.42 22.09
C TRP A 456 10.43 -11.64 20.91
N ILE A 457 10.29 -10.66 20.01
CA ILE A 457 9.44 -10.79 18.81
C ILE A 457 9.95 -11.92 17.90
N THR A 458 11.28 -12.05 17.72
CA THR A 458 11.87 -13.16 16.95
C THR A 458 11.53 -14.51 17.57
N LYS A 459 11.60 -14.64 18.90
CA LYS A 459 11.19 -15.86 19.61
C LYS A 459 9.72 -16.18 19.35
N LYS A 460 8.82 -15.19 19.44
CA LYS A 460 7.39 -15.37 19.12
C LYS A 460 7.17 -15.79 17.66
N ASN A 461 7.94 -15.26 16.72
CA ASN A 461 7.88 -15.68 15.31
C ASN A 461 8.24 -17.16 15.15
N MET A 462 9.26 -17.65 15.87
CA MET A 462 9.66 -19.06 15.87
C MET A 462 8.61 -19.96 16.51
N GLU A 463 8.02 -19.56 17.64
CA GLU A 463 6.91 -20.29 18.26
C GLU A 463 5.72 -20.43 17.31
N LEU A 464 5.39 -19.37 16.56
CA LEU A 464 4.34 -19.42 15.53
C LEU A 464 4.72 -20.32 14.36
N LYS A 465 5.97 -20.28 13.90
CA LYS A 465 6.48 -21.16 12.84
C LYS A 465 6.30 -22.63 13.20
N GLU A 466 6.68 -23.02 14.40
CA GLU A 466 6.52 -24.39 14.92
C GLU A 466 5.03 -24.76 15.00
N ARG A 467 4.19 -23.87 15.54
CA ARG A 467 2.75 -24.07 15.62
C ARG A 467 2.14 -24.34 14.24
N TYR A 468 2.47 -23.54 13.23
CA TYR A 468 1.91 -23.73 11.89
C TYR A 468 2.47 -24.96 11.16
N ALA A 469 3.71 -25.38 11.45
CA ALA A 469 4.25 -26.65 10.97
C ALA A 469 3.48 -27.85 11.55
N ASP A 470 3.14 -27.77 12.85
CA ASP A 470 2.35 -28.79 13.54
C ASP A 470 0.94 -28.92 12.95
N ILE A 471 0.26 -27.81 12.68
CA ILE A 471 -1.08 -27.77 12.06
C ILE A 471 -1.06 -28.41 10.67
N GLU A 472 -0.03 -28.12 9.87
CA GLU A 472 0.14 -28.70 8.55
C GLU A 472 0.33 -30.22 8.62
N SER A 473 1.14 -30.71 9.57
CA SER A 473 1.41 -32.15 9.72
C SER A 473 0.20 -32.96 10.22
N LYS A 474 -0.64 -32.38 11.08
CA LYS A 474 -1.75 -33.08 11.75
C LYS A 474 -3.06 -33.05 10.97
N GLY A 475 -3.12 -32.28 9.87
CA GLY A 475 -4.36 -31.97 9.16
C GLY A 475 -5.24 -31.03 9.98
N SER A 476 -5.84 -30.02 9.34
CA SER A 476 -6.66 -28.99 10.00
C SER A 476 -7.69 -29.61 10.95
N ARG A 477 -7.51 -29.40 12.26
CA ARG A 477 -8.56 -29.68 13.25
C ARG A 477 -9.68 -28.65 13.09
N GLU A 478 -10.93 -29.08 13.22
CA GLU A 478 -12.13 -28.27 12.93
C GLU A 478 -12.24 -26.94 13.69
N ASN A 479 -11.42 -26.71 14.73
CA ASN A 479 -11.46 -25.53 15.59
C ASN A 479 -10.28 -24.54 15.44
N GLU A 480 -9.35 -24.77 14.51
CA GLU A 480 -8.22 -23.85 14.30
C GLU A 480 -8.53 -22.73 13.31
N VAL A 481 -7.92 -21.56 13.56
CA VAL A 481 -8.07 -20.35 12.73
C VAL A 481 -7.73 -20.71 11.29
N LYS A 482 -8.73 -20.66 10.40
CA LYS A 482 -8.55 -20.91 8.96
C LYS A 482 -7.67 -19.82 8.36
N VAL A 483 -6.37 -20.05 8.34
CA VAL A 483 -5.41 -19.23 7.60
C VAL A 483 -5.48 -19.62 6.13
N SER A 484 -5.54 -18.63 5.24
CA SER A 484 -5.47 -18.89 3.81
C SER A 484 -4.14 -19.58 3.46
N GLU A 485 -4.20 -20.65 2.68
CA GLU A 485 -3.00 -21.36 2.19
C GLU A 485 -2.02 -20.41 1.48
N THR A 486 -2.54 -19.42 0.75
CA THR A 486 -1.72 -18.38 0.10
C THR A 486 -0.93 -17.54 1.11
N ALA A 487 -1.55 -17.19 2.25
CA ALA A 487 -0.90 -16.44 3.31
C ALA A 487 0.16 -17.28 4.03
N LEU A 488 -0.15 -18.55 4.29
CA LEU A 488 0.77 -19.50 4.91
C LEU A 488 1.99 -19.76 4.02
N ASN A 489 1.80 -19.98 2.72
CA ASN A 489 2.88 -20.19 1.76
C ASN A 489 3.78 -18.95 1.65
N LYS A 490 3.19 -17.74 1.69
CA LYS A 490 3.95 -16.50 1.70
C LYS A 490 4.72 -16.31 3.02
N ALA A 491 4.12 -16.62 4.16
CA ALA A 491 4.79 -16.59 5.46
C ALA A 491 6.00 -17.54 5.48
N LYS A 492 5.84 -18.78 5.01
CA LYS A 492 6.93 -19.76 4.86
C LYS A 492 8.06 -19.26 3.96
N LYS A 493 7.72 -18.69 2.80
CA LYS A 493 8.70 -18.17 1.84
C LYS A 493 9.64 -17.13 2.45
N HIS A 494 9.12 -16.31 3.38
CA HIS A 494 9.86 -15.22 4.01
C HIS A 494 10.25 -15.50 5.47
N ASP A 495 10.01 -16.72 5.96
CA ASP A 495 10.19 -17.13 7.36
C ASP A 495 9.54 -16.18 8.39
N PHE A 496 8.36 -15.65 8.06
CA PHE A 496 7.69 -14.59 8.84
C PHE A 496 6.21 -14.89 9.07
N TYR A 497 5.87 -15.26 10.30
CA TYR A 497 4.58 -15.81 10.71
C TYR A 497 3.78 -14.85 11.62
N LEU A 498 4.40 -13.78 12.12
CA LEU A 498 3.77 -12.80 13.02
C LEU A 498 2.51 -12.11 12.43
N GLY A 499 2.40 -12.06 11.10
CA GLY A 499 1.23 -11.48 10.41
C GLY A 499 0.08 -12.44 10.12
N LEU A 500 0.20 -13.71 10.51
CA LEU A 500 -0.86 -14.71 10.36
C LEU A 500 -1.93 -14.58 11.45
N GLU A 501 -1.52 -14.27 12.69
CA GLU A 501 -2.42 -14.03 13.81
C GLU A 501 -1.81 -12.98 14.76
N SER A 502 -2.64 -12.24 15.50
CA SER A 502 -2.18 -11.25 16.48
C SER A 502 -2.19 -11.78 17.93
N THR A 503 -2.61 -13.03 18.14
CA THR A 503 -2.79 -13.60 19.49
C THR A 503 -1.48 -13.74 20.27
N TRP A 504 -0.33 -13.79 19.57
CA TRP A 504 1.01 -13.86 20.17
C TRP A 504 1.38 -12.62 21.00
N LEU A 505 0.73 -11.48 20.79
CA LEU A 505 0.95 -10.27 21.59
C LEU A 505 0.39 -10.40 23.02
N TYR A 506 -0.65 -11.21 23.19
CA TYR A 506 -1.40 -11.31 24.45
C TYR A 506 -1.11 -12.59 25.24
N LYS A 507 -0.31 -13.50 24.67
CA LYS A 507 0.18 -14.72 25.31
C LYS A 507 1.58 -14.49 25.82
#